data_AF-A0A925XKK1-F1
#
_entry.id   AF-A0A925XKK1-F1
#
_cell.length_a   1.000
_cell.length_b   1.000
_cell.length_c   1.000
_cell.angle_alpha   90.00
_cell.angle_beta   90.00
_cell.angle_gamma   90.00
#
_symmetry.space_group_name_H-M   'P 1'
#
loop_
_entity.id
_entity.type
_entity.pdbx_description
1 polymer ?
#
loop_
_entity_poly.entity_id
_entity_poly.type
_entity_poly.pdbx_seq_one_letter_code
_entity_poly.pdbx_strand_id
1 'polypeptide(L)'
;MRDGDSLESAKKAVQQLEEEQKALLATLRESLQVRQTPLKDPASEQAKNGSSEEETSEQLKRAQAEIAKQISDYQKRPRKHHFMPSASEYRYARYVEDWRARVEKIGNENYPSDARGRFYGALRMTVAIRRDGSVVDTLIEQSSGSQILDRAARRIVQMAGPYPPFPPEIGRDTDILEITRTWIFSNDQLATRSVKP
;
A
#
# COMPACT_ATOMS: atom_id res chain seq x y z
N MET A 1 -4.44 -32.83 -3.31
CA MET A 1 -3.66 -32.52 -4.53
C MET A 1 -4.25 -31.28 -5.22
N ARG A 2 -4.20 -30.08 -4.60
CA ARG A 2 -4.79 -28.85 -5.20
C ARG A 2 -3.86 -27.62 -5.20
N ASP A 3 -2.69 -27.70 -4.58
CA ASP A 3 -1.76 -26.57 -4.45
C ASP A 3 -0.71 -26.47 -5.58
N GLY A 4 -0.49 -27.56 -6.33
CA GLY A 4 0.49 -27.59 -7.43
C GLY A 4 0.04 -26.84 -8.69
N ASP A 5 -1.28 -26.86 -8.97
CA ASP A 5 -1.88 -26.29 -10.18
C ASP A 5 -1.86 -24.74 -10.18
N SER A 6 -1.97 -24.14 -8.99
CA SER A 6 -1.88 -22.67 -8.81
C SER A 6 -0.46 -22.13 -8.96
N LEU A 7 0.57 -22.91 -8.63
CA LEU A 7 1.98 -22.52 -8.81
C LEU A 7 2.42 -22.62 -10.27
N GLU A 8 1.91 -23.61 -11.02
CA GLU A 8 2.19 -23.73 -12.45
C GLU A 8 1.50 -22.65 -13.28
N SER A 9 0.25 -22.31 -12.96
CA SER A 9 -0.46 -21.20 -13.61
C SER A 9 0.18 -19.85 -13.32
N ALA A 10 0.64 -19.61 -12.09
CA ALA A 10 1.39 -18.41 -11.74
C ALA A 10 2.72 -18.31 -12.50
N LYS A 11 3.47 -19.41 -12.65
CA LYS A 11 4.72 -19.44 -13.42
C LYS A 11 4.49 -19.18 -14.91
N LYS A 12 3.43 -19.75 -15.50
CA LYS A 12 3.05 -19.50 -16.90
C LYS A 12 2.65 -18.04 -17.13
N ALA A 13 1.92 -17.43 -16.20
CA ALA A 13 1.54 -16.03 -16.30
C ALA A 13 2.77 -15.10 -16.26
N VAL A 14 3.75 -15.39 -15.40
CA VAL A 14 5.01 -14.62 -15.35
C VAL A 14 5.80 -14.74 -16.65
N GLN A 15 5.92 -15.95 -17.22
CA GLN A 15 6.61 -16.14 -18.50
C GLN A 15 5.93 -15.39 -19.66
N GLN A 16 4.60 -15.41 -19.72
CA GLN A 16 3.85 -14.67 -20.74
C GLN A 16 4.09 -13.16 -20.63
N LEU A 17 4.07 -12.61 -19.41
CA LEU A 17 4.34 -11.19 -19.18
C LEU A 17 5.78 -10.79 -19.56
N GLU A 18 6.76 -11.67 -19.33
CA GLU A 18 8.15 -11.43 -19.75
C GLU A 18 8.32 -11.47 -21.28
N GLU A 19 7.61 -12.36 -21.97
CA GLU A 19 7.59 -12.43 -23.43
C GLU A 19 6.91 -11.20 -24.05
N GLU A 20 5.77 -10.76 -23.49
CA GLU A 20 5.09 -9.54 -23.91
C GLU A 20 5.99 -8.30 -23.73
N GLN A 21 6.71 -8.19 -22.61
CA GLN A 21 7.69 -7.12 -22.40
C GLN A 21 8.81 -7.13 -23.44
N LYS A 22 9.37 -8.30 -23.75
CA LYS A 22 10.42 -8.43 -24.77
C LYS A 22 9.90 -8.04 -26.15
N ALA A 23 8.68 -8.44 -26.51
CA ALA A 23 8.06 -8.09 -27.78
C ALA A 23 7.85 -6.57 -27.89
N LEU A 24 7.30 -5.93 -26.85
CA LEU A 24 7.14 -4.48 -26.78
C LEU A 24 8.46 -3.73 -26.93
N LEU A 25 9.52 -4.18 -26.26
CA LEU A 25 10.86 -3.58 -26.39
C LEU A 25 11.47 -3.75 -27.79
N ALA A 26 11.23 -4.88 -28.44
CA ALA A 26 11.66 -5.13 -29.81
C ALA A 26 10.95 -4.19 -30.80
N THR A 27 9.62 -4.05 -30.68
CA THR A 27 8.83 -3.10 -31.48
C THR A 27 9.28 -1.66 -31.25
N LEU A 28 9.59 -1.29 -30.00
CA LEU A 28 10.11 0.05 -29.68
C LEU A 28 11.47 0.29 -30.37
N ARG A 29 12.39 -0.67 -30.30
CA ARG A 29 13.69 -0.62 -30.99
C ARG A 29 13.53 -0.49 -32.50
N GLU A 30 12.65 -1.27 -33.10
CA GLU A 30 12.39 -1.25 -34.54
C GLU A 30 11.79 0.10 -34.98
N SER A 31 10.85 0.66 -34.21
CA SER A 31 10.28 1.99 -34.47
C SER A 31 11.31 3.13 -34.41
N LEU A 32 12.32 2.99 -33.53
CA LEU A 32 13.43 3.92 -33.42
C LEU A 32 14.44 3.76 -34.58
N GLN A 33 14.58 2.54 -35.13
CA GLN A 33 15.49 2.25 -36.25
C GLN A 33 14.91 2.69 -37.61
N VAL A 34 13.60 2.54 -37.83
CA VAL A 34 12.93 2.95 -39.09
C VAL A 34 12.93 4.47 -39.27
N ARG A 35 13.12 5.25 -38.20
CA ARG A 35 13.33 6.71 -38.28
C ARG A 35 14.70 7.11 -38.84
N GLN A 36 15.63 6.18 -39.04
CA GLN A 36 16.96 6.47 -39.54
C GLN A 36 17.21 5.79 -40.89
N THR A 37 17.10 6.59 -41.97
CA THR A 37 17.72 6.54 -43.33
C THR A 37 16.84 6.20 -44.55
N PRO A 38 17.17 6.67 -45.79
CA PRO A 38 18.08 7.78 -46.21
C PRO A 38 17.55 8.69 -47.35
N LEU A 39 18.03 9.95 -47.43
CA LEU A 39 18.21 10.65 -48.71
C LEU A 39 19.69 11.02 -48.84
N LYS A 40 20.27 10.66 -49.99
CA LYS A 40 21.68 10.77 -50.33
C LYS A 40 21.81 11.81 -51.44
N ASP A 41 22.73 12.77 -51.28
CA ASP A 41 23.61 13.23 -52.36
C ASP A 41 24.79 14.06 -51.79
N PRO A 42 25.92 14.15 -52.53
CA PRO A 42 27.26 14.20 -51.97
C PRO A 42 27.89 15.59 -52.06
N ALA A 43 28.39 16.11 -50.94
CA ALA A 43 29.54 17.03 -50.84
C ALA A 43 29.51 17.70 -49.47
N SER A 44 30.40 17.28 -48.58
CA SER A 44 31.26 18.16 -47.79
C SER A 44 32.03 17.30 -46.79
N GLU A 45 33.23 16.90 -47.20
CA GLU A 45 34.33 16.83 -46.26
C GLU A 45 34.51 18.24 -45.67
N GLN A 46 34.28 18.36 -44.36
CA GLN A 46 35.14 19.07 -43.38
C GLN A 46 34.32 19.64 -42.19
N ALA A 47 34.74 19.18 -41.00
CA ALA A 47 34.81 19.94 -39.76
C ALA A 47 33.52 20.48 -39.12
N LYS A 48 33.07 19.81 -38.04
CA LYS A 48 33.21 20.31 -36.65
C LYS A 48 32.61 19.30 -35.66
N ASN A 49 33.47 18.46 -35.09
CA ASN A 49 33.30 17.92 -33.75
C ASN A 49 33.29 19.10 -32.76
N GLY A 50 32.30 19.16 -31.86
CA GLY A 50 32.38 20.12 -30.75
C GLY A 50 31.12 20.33 -29.92
N SER A 51 29.93 19.91 -30.37
CA SER A 51 28.69 20.22 -29.64
C SER A 51 27.93 19.02 -29.08
N SER A 52 28.24 17.78 -29.45
CA SER A 52 27.37 16.64 -29.09
C SER A 52 27.78 15.90 -27.82
N GLU A 53 29.04 15.96 -27.38
CA GLU A 53 29.47 15.23 -26.17
C GLU A 53 28.99 15.90 -24.88
N GLU A 54 28.98 17.23 -24.84
CA GLU A 54 28.47 18.00 -23.70
C GLU A 54 26.95 17.87 -23.59
N GLU A 55 26.23 17.97 -24.70
CA GLU A 55 24.78 17.76 -24.75
C GLU A 55 24.41 16.34 -24.33
N THR A 56 25.16 15.33 -24.77
CA THR A 56 24.96 13.93 -24.36
C THR A 56 25.28 13.75 -22.87
N SER A 57 26.35 14.38 -22.36
CA SER A 57 26.71 14.35 -20.94
C SER A 57 25.65 15.00 -20.06
N GLU A 58 25.08 16.13 -20.48
CA GLU A 58 24.00 16.80 -19.77
C GLU A 58 22.71 15.98 -19.76
N GLN A 59 22.37 15.34 -20.89
CA GLN A 59 21.22 14.45 -20.99
C GLN A 59 21.38 13.23 -20.07
N LEU A 60 22.57 12.62 -20.02
CA LEU A 60 22.88 11.52 -19.11
C LEU A 60 22.81 11.96 -17.64
N LYS A 61 23.34 13.12 -17.29
CA LYS A 61 23.25 13.67 -15.92
C LYS A 61 21.79 13.92 -15.51
N ARG A 62 20.96 14.47 -16.39
CA ARG A 62 19.53 14.68 -16.12
C ARG A 62 18.80 13.35 -15.94
N ALA A 63 19.04 12.38 -16.81
CA ALA A 63 18.46 11.04 -16.70
C ALA A 63 18.89 10.34 -15.39
N GLN A 64 20.16 10.44 -15.01
CA GLN A 64 20.66 9.90 -13.75
C GLN A 64 20.04 10.60 -12.53
N ALA A 65 19.87 11.93 -12.60
CA ALA A 65 19.21 12.68 -11.53
C ALA A 65 17.72 12.29 -11.38
N GLU A 66 17.03 12.05 -12.48
CA GLU A 66 15.65 11.57 -12.47
C GLU A 66 15.53 10.15 -11.91
N ILE A 67 16.42 9.23 -12.32
CA ILE A 67 16.51 7.87 -11.77
C ILE A 67 16.84 7.92 -10.28
N ALA A 68 17.84 8.71 -9.87
CA ALA A 68 18.21 8.85 -8.45
C ALA A 68 17.07 9.41 -7.61
N LYS A 69 16.31 10.38 -8.15
CA LYS A 69 15.10 10.90 -7.52
C LYS A 69 14.02 9.82 -7.39
N GLN A 70 13.75 9.06 -8.45
CA GLN A 70 12.78 7.96 -8.43
C GLN A 70 13.19 6.85 -7.45
N ILE A 71 14.46 6.46 -7.41
CA ILE A 71 14.98 5.48 -6.45
C ILE A 71 14.86 6.01 -5.02
N SER A 72 15.24 7.27 -4.78
CA SER A 72 15.10 7.91 -3.47
C SER A 72 13.65 7.97 -3.03
N ASP A 73 12.73 8.37 -3.91
CA ASP A 73 11.30 8.45 -3.64
C ASP A 73 10.70 7.05 -3.41
N TYR A 74 11.18 6.03 -4.12
CA TYR A 74 10.79 4.63 -3.91
C TYR A 74 11.31 4.09 -2.57
N GLN A 75 12.56 4.37 -2.20
CA GLN A 75 13.15 3.99 -0.90
C GLN A 75 12.51 4.72 0.28
N LYS A 76 11.96 5.93 0.06
CA LYS A 76 11.19 6.68 1.08
C LYS A 76 9.76 6.19 1.25
N ARG A 77 9.22 5.37 0.33
CA ARG A 77 7.86 4.83 0.48
C ARG A 77 7.86 3.82 1.63
N PRO A 78 7.00 4.00 2.65
CA PRO A 78 6.92 3.07 3.76
C PRO A 78 6.48 1.69 3.27
N ARG A 79 7.09 0.61 3.77
CA ARG A 79 6.64 -0.75 3.49
C ARG A 79 5.29 -0.95 4.19
N LYS A 80 4.22 -0.94 3.42
CA LYS A 80 2.86 -1.18 3.92
C LYS A 80 2.60 -2.67 3.96
N HIS A 81 2.39 -3.23 5.15
CA HIS A 81 1.88 -4.59 5.28
C HIS A 81 0.36 -4.52 5.47
N HIS A 82 -0.37 -4.96 4.46
CA HIS A 82 -1.82 -5.08 4.55
C HIS A 82 -2.15 -6.38 5.29
N PHE A 83 -2.62 -6.28 6.54
CA PHE A 83 -3.16 -7.46 7.22
C PHE A 83 -4.55 -7.75 6.66
N MET A 84 -4.61 -8.56 5.61
CA MET A 84 -5.83 -9.33 5.35
C MET A 84 -5.91 -10.45 6.40
N PRO A 85 -7.11 -10.82 6.87
CA PRO A 85 -7.32 -11.88 7.86
C PRO A 85 -6.84 -13.30 7.49
N SER A 86 -6.04 -13.47 6.44
CA SER A 86 -5.67 -14.79 5.89
C SER A 86 -4.18 -15.14 5.90
N ALA A 87 -3.24 -14.29 6.35
CA ALA A 87 -1.82 -14.70 6.35
C ALA A 87 -0.93 -14.09 7.47
N SER A 88 -0.26 -14.98 8.23
CA SER A 88 0.84 -14.79 9.21
C SER A 88 0.43 -14.31 10.62
N GLU A 89 0.22 -15.21 11.58
CA GLU A 89 1.18 -15.88 12.50
C GLU A 89 1.22 -15.20 13.88
N TYR A 90 1.27 -16.04 14.93
CA TYR A 90 1.23 -15.73 16.36
C TYR A 90 1.89 -14.41 16.83
N ARG A 91 2.93 -13.92 16.14
CA ARG A 91 3.66 -12.68 16.44
C ARG A 91 2.76 -11.43 16.50
N TYR A 92 1.78 -11.29 15.60
CA TYR A 92 0.90 -10.12 15.56
C TYR A 92 -0.27 -10.22 16.55
N ALA A 93 -0.60 -11.43 17.01
CA ALA A 93 -1.82 -11.69 17.77
C ALA A 93 -1.88 -10.88 19.06
N ARG A 94 -0.78 -10.79 19.81
CA ARG A 94 -0.72 -10.00 21.04
C ARG A 94 -0.93 -8.52 20.80
N TYR A 95 -0.21 -7.95 19.82
CA TYR A 95 -0.34 -6.54 19.49
C TYR A 95 -1.76 -6.18 19.03
N VAL A 96 -2.36 -7.01 18.18
CA VAL A 96 -3.73 -6.79 17.68
C VAL A 96 -4.75 -6.96 18.80
N GLU A 97 -4.52 -7.85 19.77
CA GLU A 97 -5.39 -8.02 20.94
C GLU A 97 -5.30 -6.84 21.90
N ASP A 98 -4.11 -6.31 22.17
CA ASP A 98 -3.92 -5.10 22.98
C ASP A 98 -4.58 -3.88 22.32
N TRP A 99 -4.42 -3.75 21.00
CA TRP A 99 -5.11 -2.75 20.20
C TRP A 99 -6.64 -2.90 20.32
N ARG A 100 -7.17 -4.12 20.20
CA ARG A 100 -8.60 -4.44 20.31
C ARG A 100 -9.14 -4.02 21.66
N ALA A 101 -8.49 -4.47 22.74
CA ALA A 101 -8.92 -4.19 24.11
C ALA A 101 -8.93 -2.68 24.40
N ARG A 102 -7.93 -1.95 23.91
CA ARG A 102 -7.85 -0.49 24.06
C ARG A 102 -8.96 0.24 23.30
N VAL A 103 -9.19 -0.13 22.05
CA VAL A 103 -10.27 0.43 21.23
C VAL A 103 -11.63 0.20 21.86
N GLU A 104 -11.91 -1.02 22.31
CA GLU A 104 -13.19 -1.35 22.96
C GLU A 104 -13.37 -0.59 24.28
N LYS A 105 -12.33 -0.52 25.11
CA LYS A 105 -12.38 0.26 26.35
C LYS A 105 -12.72 1.72 26.08
N ILE A 106 -11.95 2.39 25.22
CA ILE A 106 -12.16 3.81 24.90
C ILE A 106 -13.50 4.02 24.19
N GLY A 107 -13.90 3.09 23.33
CA GLY A 107 -15.16 3.16 22.61
C GLY A 107 -16.39 2.99 23.49
N ASN A 108 -16.32 2.13 24.51
CA ASN A 108 -17.39 1.96 25.49
C ASN A 108 -17.49 3.17 26.43
N GLU A 109 -16.36 3.71 26.88
CA GLU A 109 -16.31 4.92 27.72
C GLU A 109 -16.81 6.16 26.95
N ASN A 110 -16.58 6.23 25.63
CA ASN A 110 -16.95 7.35 24.78
C ASN A 110 -18.07 7.02 23.79
N TYR A 111 -18.93 6.08 24.16
CA TYR A 111 -20.03 5.68 23.28
C TYR A 111 -20.94 6.90 23.02
N PRO A 112 -21.28 7.21 21.75
CA PRO A 112 -22.06 8.40 21.42
C PRO A 112 -23.41 8.40 22.15
N SER A 113 -23.63 9.39 23.02
CA SER A 113 -24.84 9.54 23.84
C SER A 113 -26.11 9.60 23.01
N ASP A 114 -26.04 10.20 21.83
CA ASP A 114 -27.20 10.34 20.92
C ASP A 114 -27.55 9.02 20.24
N ALA A 115 -26.61 8.06 20.24
CA ALA A 115 -26.78 6.75 19.64
C ALA A 115 -27.08 5.62 20.64
N ARG A 116 -26.81 5.85 21.93
CA ARG A 116 -27.15 4.99 23.06
C ARG A 116 -28.62 4.55 23.01
N GLY A 117 -28.83 3.23 22.97
CA GLY A 117 -30.15 2.57 22.91
C GLY A 117 -30.97 2.81 21.61
N ARG A 118 -30.46 3.59 20.66
CA ARG A 118 -31.22 4.03 19.46
C ARG A 118 -30.65 3.53 18.14
N PHE A 119 -29.34 3.33 18.06
CA PHE A 119 -28.68 2.92 16.82
C PHE A 119 -27.91 1.63 17.04
N TYR A 120 -28.18 0.67 16.15
CA TYR A 120 -27.53 -0.63 16.11
C TYR A 120 -26.93 -0.78 14.72
N GLY A 121 -25.76 -1.39 14.63
CA GLY A 121 -25.14 -1.59 13.33
C GLY A 121 -23.76 -2.21 13.44
N ALA A 122 -23.29 -2.70 12.29
CA ALA A 122 -21.94 -3.18 12.16
C ALA A 122 -21.26 -2.52 10.96
N LEU A 123 -20.01 -2.07 11.14
CA LEU A 123 -19.18 -1.58 10.05
C LEU A 123 -17.90 -2.38 9.96
N ARG A 124 -17.29 -2.43 8.77
CA ARG A 124 -15.96 -2.99 8.57
C ARG A 124 -14.99 -1.84 8.34
N MET A 125 -13.93 -1.78 9.15
CA MET A 125 -12.94 -0.72 9.08
C MET A 125 -11.53 -1.31 9.17
N THR A 126 -10.65 -0.74 8.35
CA THR A 126 -9.21 -0.97 8.33
C THR A 126 -8.52 0.22 8.95
N VAL A 127 -7.69 -0.02 9.97
CA VAL A 127 -6.90 1.01 10.66
C VAL A 127 -5.43 0.79 10.36
N ALA A 128 -4.76 1.77 9.76
CA ALA A 128 -3.34 1.74 9.48
C ALA A 128 -2.56 2.39 10.62
N ILE A 129 -1.67 1.63 11.27
CA ILE A 129 -0.85 2.09 12.39
C ILE A 129 0.61 2.03 11.96
N ARG A 130 1.39 3.08 12.26
CA ARG A 130 2.82 3.11 12.00
C ARG A 130 3.58 2.43 13.16
N ARG A 131 4.82 2.03 12.89
CA ARG A 131 5.74 1.43 13.88
C ARG A 131 5.86 2.17 15.23
N ASP A 132 5.68 3.48 15.25
CA ASP A 132 5.72 4.30 16.48
C ASP A 132 4.38 4.30 17.26
N GLY A 133 3.36 3.60 16.75
CA GLY A 133 2.02 3.55 17.34
C GLY A 133 1.08 4.67 16.87
N SER A 134 1.53 5.58 15.99
CA SER A 134 0.69 6.63 15.43
C SER A 134 -0.32 6.07 14.41
N VAL A 135 -1.54 6.59 14.42
CA VAL A 135 -2.54 6.26 13.40
C VAL A 135 -2.20 7.00 12.12
N VAL A 136 -2.01 6.26 11.04
CA VAL A 136 -1.73 6.79 9.71
C VAL A 136 -3.03 7.10 8.99
N ASP A 137 -3.97 6.15 8.99
CA ASP A 137 -5.24 6.27 8.26
C ASP A 137 -6.32 5.35 8.85
N THR A 138 -7.57 5.66 8.55
CA THR A 138 -8.76 4.86 8.89
C THR A 138 -9.70 4.76 7.69
N LEU A 139 -9.85 3.56 7.13
CA LEU A 139 -10.69 3.29 5.97
C LEU A 139 -11.92 2.46 6.38
N ILE A 140 -13.12 3.01 6.18
CA ILE A 140 -14.37 2.24 6.33
C ILE A 140 -14.64 1.53 5.01
N GLU A 141 -14.44 0.20 5.01
CA GLU A 141 -14.67 -0.66 3.85
C GLU A 141 -16.16 -0.98 3.66
N GLN A 142 -16.90 -1.06 4.76
CA GLN A 142 -18.33 -1.27 4.76
C GLN A 142 -18.96 -0.41 5.85
N SER A 143 -19.80 0.54 5.45
CA SER A 143 -20.53 1.43 6.38
C SER A 143 -21.52 0.65 7.23
N SER A 144 -21.80 1.16 8.44
CA SER A 144 -22.89 0.67 9.28
C SER A 144 -24.29 1.03 8.77
N GLY A 145 -24.37 1.91 7.76
CA GLY A 145 -25.63 2.54 7.35
C GLY A 145 -26.01 3.76 8.19
N SER A 146 -25.29 4.04 9.29
CA SER A 146 -25.47 5.24 10.12
C SER A 146 -24.21 6.09 10.11
N GLN A 147 -24.32 7.33 9.61
CA GLN A 147 -23.21 8.27 9.62
C GLN A 147 -22.73 8.61 11.05
N ILE A 148 -23.63 8.52 12.04
CA ILE A 148 -23.28 8.78 13.45
C ILE A 148 -22.32 7.69 13.94
N LEU A 149 -22.63 6.41 13.67
CA LEU A 149 -21.79 5.28 14.07
C LEU A 149 -20.46 5.27 13.30
N ASP A 150 -20.48 5.57 12.00
CA ASP A 150 -19.27 5.63 11.18
C ASP A 150 -18.32 6.77 11.62
N ARG A 151 -18.86 7.93 11.99
CA ARG A 151 -18.06 9.03 12.57
C ARG A 151 -17.55 8.66 13.96
N ALA A 152 -18.38 8.01 14.78
CA ALA A 152 -18.01 7.57 16.12
C ALA A 152 -16.84 6.58 16.07
N ALA A 153 -16.87 5.57 15.18
CA ALA A 153 -15.78 4.62 15.02
C ALA A 153 -14.44 5.30 14.69
N ARG A 154 -14.42 6.22 13.71
CA ARG A 154 -13.22 6.99 13.38
C ARG A 154 -12.71 7.79 14.59
N ARG A 155 -13.63 8.47 15.31
CA ARG A 155 -13.28 9.25 16.51
C ARG A 155 -12.69 8.36 17.61
N ILE A 156 -13.25 7.17 17.85
CA ILE A 156 -12.76 6.22 18.85
C ILE A 156 -11.34 5.77 18.52
N VAL A 157 -11.05 5.44 17.26
CA VAL A 157 -9.69 5.07 16.84
C VAL A 157 -8.69 6.18 17.13
N GLN A 158 -9.06 7.43 16.84
CA GLN A 158 -8.20 8.60 17.07
C GLN A 158 -8.00 8.85 18.57
N MET A 159 -9.04 8.76 19.39
CA MET A 159 -8.95 8.94 20.85
C MET A 159 -8.21 7.80 21.55
N ALA A 160 -8.29 6.58 21.02
CA ALA A 160 -7.56 5.43 21.56
C ALA A 160 -6.07 5.48 21.23
N GLY A 161 -5.66 6.28 20.23
CA GLY A 161 -4.27 6.52 19.90
C GLY A 161 -3.56 7.50 20.86
N PRO A 162 -2.21 7.59 20.77
CA PRO A 162 -1.34 6.66 20.06
C PRO A 162 -1.35 5.27 20.74
N TYR A 163 -1.16 4.23 19.93
CA TYR A 163 -1.03 2.85 20.39
C TYR A 163 0.41 2.57 20.85
N PRO A 164 0.69 1.45 21.54
CA PRO A 164 2.05 1.05 21.82
C PRO A 164 2.88 0.97 20.52
N PRO A 165 4.17 1.31 20.54
CA PRO A 165 5.04 1.07 19.39
C PRO A 165 5.11 -0.43 19.08
N PHE A 166 5.41 -0.78 17.84
CA PHE A 166 5.53 -2.18 17.45
C PHE A 166 6.68 -2.85 18.22
N PRO A 167 6.44 -4.02 18.82
CA PRO A 167 7.50 -4.75 19.49
C PRO A 167 8.56 -5.17 18.45
N PRO A 168 9.82 -5.44 18.87
CA PRO A 168 10.94 -5.66 17.95
C PRO A 168 10.67 -6.77 16.93
N GLU A 169 9.95 -7.81 17.32
CA GLU A 169 9.54 -8.91 16.47
C GLU A 169 8.59 -8.51 15.36
N ILE A 170 7.88 -7.39 15.44
CA ILE A 170 7.02 -6.82 14.37
C ILE A 170 7.77 -5.70 13.64
N GLY A 171 8.39 -4.79 14.39
CA GLY A 171 9.00 -3.58 13.83
C GLY A 171 10.25 -3.81 12.97
N ARG A 172 10.85 -5.01 12.96
CA ARG A 172 12.01 -5.33 12.11
C ARG A 172 11.68 -5.26 10.62
N ASP A 173 10.51 -5.75 10.24
CA ASP A 173 10.07 -5.94 8.85
C ASP A 173 8.75 -5.22 8.53
N THR A 174 8.07 -4.66 9.53
CA THR A 174 6.79 -3.94 9.35
C THR A 174 6.91 -2.47 9.73
N ASP A 175 6.74 -1.58 8.75
CA ASP A 175 6.72 -0.12 8.99
C ASP A 175 5.29 0.38 9.29
N ILE A 176 4.29 -0.22 8.63
CA ILE A 176 2.87 0.05 8.83
C ILE A 176 2.11 -1.28 8.93
N LEU A 177 1.32 -1.42 9.98
CA LEU A 177 0.39 -2.52 10.19
C LEU A 177 -1.03 -2.02 9.94
N GLU A 178 -1.71 -2.59 8.96
CA GLU A 178 -3.14 -2.36 8.75
C GLU A 178 -3.91 -3.40 9.56
N ILE A 179 -5.02 -3.04 10.21
CA ILE A 179 -5.83 -3.96 11.03
C ILE A 179 -7.28 -3.83 10.57
N THR A 180 -7.80 -4.87 9.91
CA THR A 180 -9.19 -4.92 9.44
C THR A 180 -10.09 -5.67 10.43
N ARG A 181 -11.13 -4.99 10.93
CA ARG A 181 -12.09 -5.55 11.89
C ARG A 181 -13.52 -5.15 11.57
N THR A 182 -14.45 -6.02 11.94
CA THR A 182 -15.88 -5.70 12.01
C THR A 182 -16.19 -5.13 13.38
N TRP A 183 -16.67 -3.89 13.42
CA TRP A 183 -17.07 -3.16 14.61
C TRP A 183 -18.57 -3.32 14.78
N ILE A 184 -19.01 -3.77 15.93
CA ILE A 184 -20.41 -4.05 16.26
C ILE A 184 -20.83 -3.08 17.34
N PHE A 185 -21.79 -2.23 17.01
CA PHE A 185 -22.46 -1.32 17.93
C PHE A 185 -23.76 -1.98 18.38
N SER A 186 -23.78 -2.43 19.62
CA SER A 186 -24.96 -2.95 20.32
C SER A 186 -25.29 -2.08 21.52
N ASN A 187 -26.43 -2.34 22.17
CA ASN A 187 -27.00 -1.60 23.31
C ASN A 187 -25.94 -1.11 24.33
N ASP A 188 -25.39 0.08 24.10
CA ASP A 188 -24.29 0.72 24.85
C ASP A 188 -22.92 0.03 24.85
N GLN A 189 -22.68 -0.87 23.91
CA GLN A 189 -21.41 -1.57 23.79
C GLN A 189 -20.87 -1.52 22.36
N LEU A 190 -19.56 -1.33 22.27
CA LEU A 190 -18.75 -1.54 21.09
C LEU A 190 -17.92 -2.81 21.28
N ALA A 191 -18.03 -3.74 20.33
CA ALA A 191 -17.17 -4.89 20.21
C ALA A 191 -16.53 -4.94 18.82
N THR A 192 -15.32 -5.49 18.70
CA THR A 192 -14.69 -5.69 17.40
C THR A 192 -14.35 -7.16 17.16
N ARG A 193 -14.61 -7.65 15.95
CA ARG A 193 -14.37 -9.04 15.54
C ARG A 193 -13.45 -9.10 14.35
N SER A 194 -12.58 -10.11 14.30
CA SER A 194 -11.81 -10.43 13.10
C SER A 194 -12.78 -10.67 11.94
N VAL A 195 -12.44 -10.14 10.77
CA VAL A 195 -13.14 -10.49 9.53
C VAL A 195 -12.78 -11.94 9.20
N LYS A 196 -13.78 -12.76 8.87
CA LYS A 196 -13.54 -14.14 8.43
C LYS A 196 -13.11 -14.09 6.95
N PRO A 197 -12.02 -14.79 6.57
CA PRO A 197 -11.62 -14.90 5.16
C PRO A 197 -12.69 -15.60 4.31
#